data_AF-A0A932Q9L7-F1
#
_entry.id   AF-A0A932Q9L7-F1
#
_cell.length_a   1.000
_cell.length_b   1.000
_cell.length_c   1.000
_cell.angle_alpha   90.00
_cell.angle_beta   90.00
_cell.angle_gamma   90.00
#
_symmetry.space_group_name_H-M   'P 1'
#
loop_
_entity.id
_entity.type
_entity.pdbx_description
1 polymer ?
#
loop_
_entity_poly.entity_id
_entity_poly.type
_entity_poly.pdbx_seq_one_letter_code
_entity_poly.pdbx_strand_id
1 'polypeptide(L)'
;MAGLESLFQSVGIVVDEVLPENRTEKKSDRKWRKASESAGVRKFQSKEGMAIWVGRNHKENEELVIRLARGNDLWLHVKGRPGAHVVVQLPGGKSPSLETLLDAATLVGYYSGVTADQKVEVDYTFRKYVKRVPGGGDEKFLVSYTQNKTLMLKMEEERLWRLLKQH
;
A
#
# COMPACT_ATOMS: atom_id res chain seq x y z
N MET A 1 17.96 -42.97 -33.97
CA MET A 1 16.78 -42.50 -33.21
C MET A 1 16.89 -43.07 -31.81
N ALA A 2 16.66 -42.25 -30.78
CA ALA A 2 16.88 -42.50 -29.34
C ALA A 2 18.32 -42.29 -28.85
N GLY A 3 18.89 -41.11 -29.13
CA GLY A 3 19.89 -40.49 -28.25
C GLY A 3 19.20 -39.33 -27.55
N LEU A 4 18.97 -39.45 -26.24
CA LEU A 4 18.62 -38.37 -25.29
C LEU A 4 18.40 -38.88 -23.84
N GLU A 5 18.58 -40.18 -23.55
CA GLU A 5 18.50 -40.72 -22.17
C GLU A 5 19.85 -40.80 -21.44
N SER A 6 20.94 -40.24 -21.99
CA SER A 6 22.31 -40.41 -21.45
C SER A 6 23.10 -39.10 -21.32
N LEU A 7 22.46 -38.01 -20.87
CA LEU A 7 23.17 -36.74 -20.62
C LEU A 7 22.59 -35.90 -19.46
N PHE A 8 22.13 -36.54 -18.39
CA PHE A 8 21.77 -35.84 -17.14
C PHE A 8 22.47 -36.40 -15.90
N GLN A 9 23.57 -37.13 -16.10
CA GLN A 9 24.41 -37.67 -15.02
C GLN A 9 25.77 -36.96 -14.89
N SER A 10 25.85 -35.66 -15.20
CA SER A 10 27.11 -34.91 -15.07
C SER A 10 26.96 -33.40 -14.85
N VAL A 11 26.09 -32.95 -13.94
CA VAL A 11 26.37 -31.73 -13.14
C VAL A 11 25.65 -31.89 -11.80
N GLY A 12 26.40 -32.21 -10.75
CA GLY A 12 25.88 -32.17 -9.37
C GLY A 12 25.67 -30.72 -8.96
N ILE A 13 24.44 -30.24 -9.01
CA ILE A 13 24.03 -29.00 -8.34
C ILE A 13 23.01 -29.39 -7.27
N VAL A 14 23.50 -29.43 -6.03
CA VAL A 14 22.68 -29.27 -4.85
C VAL A 14 22.26 -27.80 -4.83
N VAL A 15 21.02 -27.50 -5.24
CA VAL A 15 20.40 -26.22 -4.87
C VAL A 15 19.79 -26.40 -3.49
N ASP A 16 20.61 -26.15 -2.48
CA ASP A 16 20.10 -25.73 -1.18
C ASP A 16 19.38 -24.38 -1.39
N GLU A 17 18.09 -24.40 -1.70
CA GLU A 17 17.27 -23.22 -1.48
C GLU A 17 16.93 -23.18 0.01
N VAL A 18 17.88 -22.58 0.73
CA VAL A 18 17.78 -22.14 2.11
C VAL A 18 16.46 -21.36 2.27
N LEU A 19 15.46 -22.02 2.85
CA LEU A 19 14.37 -21.32 3.53
C LEU A 19 15.02 -20.30 4.48
N PRO A 20 14.76 -18.99 4.40
CA PRO A 20 15.28 -18.08 5.38
C PRO A 20 14.61 -18.38 6.73
N GLU A 21 15.26 -19.22 7.53
CA GLU A 21 14.98 -19.39 8.95
C GLU A 21 15.11 -18.03 9.66
N ASN A 22 14.10 -17.73 10.47
CA ASN A 22 14.14 -16.72 11.52
C ASN A 22 14.49 -15.28 11.10
N ARG A 23 13.69 -14.69 10.20
CA ARG A 23 13.50 -13.23 10.26
C ARG A 23 12.64 -12.95 11.50
N THR A 24 13.27 -12.66 12.63
CA THR A 24 12.56 -12.16 13.82
C THR A 24 11.60 -11.07 13.39
N GLU A 25 10.29 -11.36 13.41
CA GLU A 25 9.28 -10.39 13.00
C GLU A 25 9.53 -9.12 13.80
N LYS A 26 9.85 -8.02 13.10
CA LYS A 26 9.99 -6.75 13.78
C LYS A 26 8.65 -6.50 14.46
N LYS A 27 8.65 -6.07 15.73
CA LYS A 27 7.41 -5.73 16.49
C LYS A 27 6.41 -4.90 15.66
N SER A 28 7.01 -4.08 14.81
CA SER A 28 6.43 -3.25 13.76
C SER A 28 5.50 -3.98 12.80
N ASP A 29 5.88 -5.16 12.31
CA ASP A 29 5.16 -5.94 11.28
C ASP A 29 4.04 -6.77 11.93
N ARG A 30 4.29 -7.28 13.15
CA ARG A 30 3.27 -7.92 13.98
C ARG A 30 2.09 -6.99 14.31
N LYS A 31 2.37 -5.70 14.55
CA LYS A 31 1.34 -4.67 14.78
C LYS A 31 0.44 -4.51 13.56
N TRP A 32 1.04 -4.38 12.37
CA TRP A 32 0.28 -4.24 11.12
C TRP A 32 -0.58 -5.48 10.81
N ARG A 33 -0.06 -6.69 11.05
CA ARG A 33 -0.83 -7.92 10.87
C ARG A 33 -2.04 -8.00 11.79
N LYS A 34 -1.83 -7.82 13.11
CA LYS A 34 -2.93 -7.88 14.09
C LYS A 34 -3.98 -6.80 13.83
N ALA A 35 -3.55 -5.62 13.39
CA ALA A 35 -4.48 -4.55 13.06
C ALA A 35 -5.24 -4.77 11.75
N SER A 36 -4.61 -5.38 10.73
CA SER A 36 -5.31 -5.85 9.53
C SER A 36 -6.46 -6.78 9.89
N GLU A 37 -6.18 -7.78 10.73
CA GLU A 37 -7.15 -8.79 11.16
C GLU A 37 -8.28 -8.21 12.01
N SER A 38 -8.01 -7.19 12.84
CA SER A 38 -8.99 -6.65 13.79
C SER A 38 -9.72 -5.38 13.33
N ALA A 39 -9.13 -4.60 12.42
CA ALA A 39 -9.67 -3.30 12.02
C ALA A 39 -10.26 -3.27 10.60
N GLY A 40 -10.07 -4.32 9.79
CA GLY A 40 -10.65 -4.42 8.45
C GLY A 40 -9.94 -3.59 7.38
N VAL A 41 -8.79 -2.98 7.71
CA VAL A 41 -7.93 -2.31 6.72
C VAL A 41 -7.37 -3.33 5.74
N ARG A 42 -7.43 -3.01 4.45
CA ARG A 42 -7.00 -3.92 3.38
C ARG A 42 -5.53 -3.78 3.09
N LYS A 43 -4.86 -4.90 2.81
CA LYS A 43 -3.44 -4.95 2.46
C LYS A 43 -3.28 -5.31 0.99
N PHE A 44 -2.55 -4.48 0.28
CA PHE A 44 -2.11 -4.69 -1.09
C PHE A 44 -0.59 -4.69 -1.14
N GLN A 45 -0.06 -5.11 -2.28
CA GLN A 45 1.36 -5.07 -2.56
C GLN A 45 1.62 -4.29 -3.85
N SER A 46 2.59 -3.38 -3.84
CA SER A 46 3.04 -2.74 -5.06
C SER A 46 3.76 -3.73 -5.96
N LYS A 47 3.98 -3.35 -7.23
CA LYS A 47 4.77 -4.15 -8.18
C LYS A 47 6.16 -4.52 -7.65
N GLU A 48 6.74 -3.67 -6.81
CA GLU A 48 8.08 -3.86 -6.23
C GLU A 48 8.05 -4.47 -4.82
N GLY A 49 6.90 -5.00 -4.39
CA GLY A 49 6.78 -5.72 -3.14
C GLY A 49 6.46 -4.87 -1.91
N MET A 50 6.20 -3.56 -2.08
CA MET A 50 5.94 -2.64 -0.97
C MET A 50 4.51 -2.82 -0.45
N ALA A 51 4.33 -2.86 0.87
CA ALA A 51 2.99 -2.97 1.45
C ALA A 51 2.21 -1.66 1.33
N ILE A 52 1.01 -1.74 0.76
CA ILE A 52 0.07 -0.62 0.62
C ILE A 52 -1.18 -0.97 1.43
N TRP A 53 -1.62 -0.06 2.28
CA TRP A 53 -2.74 -0.25 3.18
C TRP A 53 -3.86 0.70 2.83
N VAL A 54 -5.10 0.22 2.81
CA VAL A 54 -6.28 0.99 2.41
C VAL A 54 -7.33 0.96 3.51
N GLY A 55 -7.78 2.15 3.93
CA GLY A 55 -9.01 2.33 4.69
C GLY A 55 -10.15 2.79 3.77
N ARG A 56 -11.33 2.19 3.91
CA ARG A 56 -12.47 2.41 3.00
C ARG A 56 -13.64 3.14 3.64
N ASN A 57 -13.61 3.31 4.96
CA ASN A 57 -14.63 4.00 5.73
C ASN A 57 -13.98 4.77 6.88
N HIS A 58 -14.76 5.59 7.59
CA HIS A 58 -14.24 6.47 8.64
C HIS A 58 -13.44 5.71 9.73
N LYS A 59 -13.94 4.56 10.18
CA LYS A 59 -13.30 3.73 11.21
C LYS A 59 -11.98 3.13 10.72
N GLU A 60 -11.98 2.55 9.53
CA GLU A 60 -10.78 2.00 8.89
C GLU A 60 -9.74 3.09 8.62
N ASN A 61 -10.18 4.26 8.14
CA ASN A 61 -9.31 5.41 7.86
C ASN A 61 -8.64 5.94 9.12
N GLU A 62 -9.41 6.10 10.21
CA GLU A 62 -8.86 6.54 11.48
C GLU A 62 -7.83 5.53 12.01
N GLU A 63 -8.18 4.25 12.01
CA GLU A 63 -7.24 3.21 12.45
C GLU A 63 -5.96 3.27 11.64
N LEU A 64 -6.08 3.26 10.31
CA LEU A 64 -4.96 3.25 9.39
C LEU A 64 -4.04 4.44 9.61
N VAL A 65 -4.58 5.66 9.57
CA VAL A 65 -3.80 6.89 9.56
C VAL A 65 -3.31 7.23 10.96
N ILE A 66 -4.15 7.09 11.99
CA ILE A 66 -3.82 7.55 13.34
C ILE A 66 -3.07 6.46 14.11
N ARG A 67 -3.55 5.21 14.10
CA ARG A 67 -3.06 4.16 14.99
C ARG A 67 -1.98 3.30 14.35
N LEU A 68 -2.05 2.99 13.06
CA LEU A 68 -1.13 2.04 12.41
C LEU A 68 0.07 2.71 11.76
N ALA A 69 -0.19 3.67 10.87
CA ALA A 69 0.83 4.35 10.10
C ALA A 69 1.85 5.06 10.99
N ARG A 70 3.12 4.94 10.60
CA ARG A 70 4.26 5.60 11.25
C ARG A 70 4.47 6.97 10.62
N GLY A 71 5.15 7.85 11.34
CA GLY A 71 5.39 9.22 10.86
C GLY A 71 6.09 9.30 9.50
N ASN A 72 6.94 8.33 9.16
CA ASN A 72 7.68 8.30 7.89
C ASN A 72 7.03 7.40 6.82
N ASP A 73 5.85 6.84 7.09
CA ASP A 73 5.07 6.17 6.05
C ASP A 73 4.41 7.22 5.14
N LEU A 74 4.16 6.85 3.90
CA LEU A 74 3.53 7.75 2.93
C LEU A 74 2.02 7.65 3.03
N TRP A 75 1.34 8.77 3.15
CA TRP A 75 -0.11 8.87 3.11
C TRP A 75 -0.57 9.50 1.79
N LEU A 76 -1.69 9.01 1.24
CA LEU A 76 -2.32 9.51 0.02
C LEU A 76 -3.84 9.62 0.17
N HIS A 77 -4.44 10.57 -0.58
CA HIS A 77 -5.89 10.79 -0.64
C HIS A 77 -6.30 11.62 -1.87
N VAL A 78 -7.54 11.47 -2.36
CA VAL A 78 -8.06 12.27 -3.48
C VAL A 78 -8.29 13.70 -3.03
N LYS A 79 -7.66 14.66 -3.70
CA LYS A 79 -7.75 16.07 -3.34
C LYS A 79 -9.17 16.61 -3.50
N GLY A 80 -9.66 17.26 -2.45
CA GLY A 80 -10.95 17.97 -2.45
C GLY A 80 -12.20 17.08 -2.51
N ARG A 81 -12.08 15.76 -2.34
CA ARG A 81 -13.22 14.83 -2.39
C ARG A 81 -13.18 13.85 -1.21
N PRO A 82 -14.33 13.46 -0.63
CA PRO A 82 -14.38 12.33 0.30
C PRO A 82 -13.89 11.06 -0.38
N GLY A 83 -13.20 10.19 0.36
CA GLY A 83 -12.61 8.99 -0.23
C GLY A 83 -11.77 8.18 0.74
N ALA A 84 -11.12 7.15 0.19
CA ALA A 84 -10.26 6.26 0.93
C ALA A 84 -8.94 6.92 1.30
N HIS A 85 -8.44 6.61 2.50
CA HIS A 85 -7.08 6.95 2.89
C HIS A 85 -6.18 5.76 2.59
N VAL A 86 -5.06 6.02 1.93
CA VAL A 86 -4.09 4.98 1.58
C VAL A 86 -2.74 5.29 2.21
N VAL A 87 -2.06 4.25 2.71
CA VAL A 87 -0.72 4.37 3.29
C VAL A 87 0.23 3.38 2.66
N VAL A 88 1.37 3.86 2.15
CA VAL A 88 2.49 3.01 1.76
C VAL A 88 3.42 2.88 2.96
N GLN A 89 3.65 1.65 3.40
CA GLN A 89 4.58 1.37 4.49
C GLN A 89 6.03 1.52 3.98
N LEU A 90 6.78 2.47 4.53
CA LEU A 90 8.13 2.79 4.09
C LEU A 90 9.17 2.32 5.13
N PRO A 91 9.92 1.23 4.87
CA PRO A 91 10.97 0.79 5.77
C PRO A 91 12.15 1.77 5.73
N GLY A 92 12.61 2.19 6.91
CA GLY A 92 13.88 2.92 7.06
C GLY A 92 13.89 4.35 6.48
N GLY A 93 12.74 5.01 6.34
CA GLY A 93 12.68 6.39 5.86
C GLY A 93 13.00 6.55 4.36
N LYS A 94 12.93 5.47 3.59
CA LYS A 94 13.06 5.50 2.13
C LYS A 94 11.90 6.24 1.49
N SER A 95 12.14 6.92 0.38
CA SER A 95 11.08 7.42 -0.50
C SER A 95 10.45 6.27 -1.30
N PRO A 96 9.15 6.35 -1.65
CA PRO A 96 8.57 5.43 -2.60
C PRO A 96 9.22 5.62 -3.99
N SER A 97 9.29 4.56 -4.77
CA SER A 97 9.52 4.69 -6.21
C SER A 97 8.30 5.34 -6.87
N LEU A 98 8.44 5.77 -8.13
CA LEU A 98 7.30 6.21 -8.92
C LEU A 98 6.27 5.10 -9.11
N GLU A 99 6.70 3.85 -9.36
CA GLU A 99 5.80 2.72 -9.56
C GLU A 99 4.95 2.40 -8.33
N THR A 100 5.57 2.40 -7.15
CA THR A 100 4.84 2.19 -5.89
C THR A 100 3.89 3.36 -5.59
N LEU A 101 4.28 4.60 -5.92
CA LEU A 101 3.43 5.77 -5.77
C LEU A 101 2.19 5.69 -6.67
N LEU A 102 2.37 5.30 -7.93
CA LEU A 102 1.27 5.13 -8.89
C LEU A 102 0.35 3.99 -8.47
N ASP A 103 0.87 2.85 -8.00
CA ASP A 103 0.06 1.76 -7.46
C ASP A 103 -0.82 2.21 -6.29
N ALA A 104 -0.25 2.95 -5.35
CA ALA A 104 -1.00 3.50 -4.22
C ALA A 104 -2.05 4.52 -4.69
N ALA A 105 -1.73 5.39 -5.64
CA ALA A 105 -2.66 6.36 -6.19
C ALA A 105 -3.82 5.68 -6.94
N THR A 106 -3.57 4.61 -7.68
CA THR A 106 -4.64 3.81 -8.33
C THR A 106 -5.60 3.24 -7.30
N LEU A 107 -5.10 2.73 -6.16
CA LEU A 107 -5.95 2.27 -5.05
C LEU A 107 -6.76 3.41 -4.42
N VAL A 108 -6.15 4.60 -4.25
CA VAL A 108 -6.86 5.80 -3.79
C VAL A 108 -8.03 6.13 -4.73
N GLY A 109 -7.78 6.16 -6.04
CA GLY A 109 -8.80 6.44 -7.05
C GLY A 109 -9.94 5.42 -7.01
N TYR A 110 -9.60 4.13 -7.07
CA TYR A 110 -10.59 3.05 -7.06
C TYR A 110 -11.48 3.08 -5.81
N TYR A 111 -10.90 3.16 -4.62
CA TYR A 111 -11.65 3.17 -3.36
C TYR A 111 -12.29 4.52 -3.02
N SER A 112 -12.08 5.55 -3.85
CA SER A 112 -12.78 6.84 -3.77
C SER A 112 -13.84 7.01 -4.86
N GLY A 113 -14.12 5.95 -5.64
CA GLY A 113 -15.16 5.98 -6.68
C GLY A 113 -14.77 6.76 -7.94
N VAL A 114 -13.48 6.90 -8.22
CA VAL A 114 -12.98 7.56 -9.43
C VAL A 114 -13.16 6.62 -10.62
N THR A 115 -13.83 7.09 -11.67
CA THR A 115 -14.09 6.32 -12.89
C THR A 115 -12.95 6.46 -13.90
N ALA A 116 -12.89 5.56 -14.90
CA ALA A 116 -11.77 5.48 -15.85
C ALA A 116 -11.63 6.71 -16.75
N ASP A 117 -12.72 7.41 -17.01
CA ASP A 117 -12.80 8.64 -17.81
C ASP A 117 -12.37 9.90 -17.04
N GLN A 118 -12.27 9.82 -15.70
CA GLN A 118 -11.91 10.94 -14.86
C GLN A 118 -10.38 11.10 -14.73
N LYS A 119 -9.94 12.36 -14.73
CA LYS A 119 -8.62 12.77 -14.23
C LYS A 119 -8.84 13.43 -12.88
N VAL A 120 -8.12 12.96 -11.86
CA VAL A 120 -8.22 13.50 -10.50
C VAL A 120 -6.85 13.81 -9.94
N GLU A 121 -6.80 14.80 -9.07
CA GLU A 121 -5.61 15.10 -8.30
C GLU A 121 -5.55 14.21 -7.06
N VAL A 122 -4.40 13.58 -6.82
CA VAL A 122 -4.11 12.81 -5.61
C VAL A 122 -3.01 13.53 -4.84
N ASP A 123 -3.33 13.90 -3.61
CA ASP A 123 -2.34 14.45 -2.68
C ASP A 123 -1.61 13.33 -1.96
N TYR A 124 -0.32 13.54 -1.76
CA TYR A 124 0.50 12.65 -0.95
C TYR A 124 1.50 13.41 -0.09
N THR A 125 1.74 12.89 1.11
CA THR A 125 2.75 13.41 2.04
C THR A 125 3.15 12.34 3.05
N PHE A 126 4.15 12.60 3.88
CA PHE A 126 4.45 11.70 5.00
C PHE A 126 3.38 11.82 6.09
N ARG A 127 2.98 10.69 6.69
CA ARG A 127 1.92 10.65 7.70
C ARG A 127 2.20 11.54 8.92
N LYS A 128 3.46 11.85 9.26
CA LYS A 128 3.78 12.83 10.33
C LYS A 128 3.23 14.23 10.07
N TYR A 129 2.96 14.58 8.81
CA TYR A 129 2.38 15.85 8.41
C TYR A 129 0.85 15.80 8.31
N VAL A 130 0.24 14.66 8.59
CA VAL A 130 -1.21 14.45 8.61
C VAL A 130 -1.67 14.48 10.08
N LYS A 131 -2.66 15.33 10.37
CA LYS A 131 -3.24 15.49 11.70
C LYS A 131 -4.75 15.33 11.66
N ARG A 132 -5.32 14.70 12.69
CA ARG A 132 -6.77 14.66 12.89
C ARG A 132 -7.27 16.07 13.18
N VAL A 133 -8.35 16.47 12.53
CA VAL A 133 -9.05 17.72 12.84
C VAL A 133 -10.04 17.44 13.99
N PRO A 134 -9.98 18.19 15.10
CA PRO A 134 -10.96 18.08 16.17
C PRO A 134 -12.38 18.45 15.68
N GLY A 135 -13.41 17.86 16.27
CA GLY A 135 -14.81 18.26 16.01
C GLY A 135 -15.54 17.50 14.90
N GLY A 136 -14.91 16.50 14.25
CA GLY A 136 -15.58 15.63 13.26
C GLY A 136 -16.55 14.59 13.84
N GLY A 137 -16.51 14.35 15.16
CA GLY A 137 -17.23 13.24 15.80
C GLY A 137 -16.74 11.86 15.35
N ASP A 138 -17.41 10.80 15.81
CA ASP A 138 -17.13 9.41 15.40
C ASP A 138 -17.69 9.09 14.00
N GLU A 139 -18.54 9.97 13.47
CA GLU A 139 -19.21 9.82 12.18
C GLU A 139 -18.38 10.34 11.01
N LYS A 140 -17.33 11.14 11.25
CA LYS A 140 -16.46 11.67 10.19
C LYS A 140 -15.00 11.63 10.60
N PHE A 141 -14.19 10.97 9.78
CA PHE A 141 -12.74 11.06 9.87
C PHE A 141 -12.22 12.21 8.99
N LEU A 142 -11.88 13.33 9.62
CA LEU A 142 -11.31 14.51 8.95
C LEU A 142 -9.84 14.70 9.30
N VAL A 143 -9.05 15.05 8.29
CA VAL A 143 -7.61 15.31 8.44
C VAL A 143 -7.24 16.64 7.81
N SER A 144 -6.25 17.29 8.42
CA SER A 144 -5.49 18.39 7.83
C SER A 144 -4.09 17.89 7.54
N TYR A 145 -3.50 18.31 6.42
CA TYR A 145 -2.15 17.92 6.05
C TYR A 145 -1.35 19.10 5.49
N THR A 146 -0.03 18.99 5.58
CA THR A 146 0.94 19.99 5.11
C THR A 146 2.06 19.31 4.35
N GLN A 147 2.90 20.07 3.63
CA GLN A 147 4.03 19.54 2.86
C GLN A 147 3.59 18.43 1.87
N ASN A 148 2.39 18.56 1.31
CA ASN A 148 1.94 17.63 0.28
C ASN A 148 2.54 17.99 -1.07
N LYS A 149 2.63 16.95 -1.89
CA LYS A 149 2.75 17.06 -3.33
C LYS A 149 1.47 16.51 -3.94
N THR A 150 1.17 16.95 -5.14
CA THR A 150 -0.01 16.51 -5.88
C THR A 150 0.46 15.81 -7.15
N LEU A 151 -0.16 14.68 -7.48
CA LEU A 151 0.00 14.01 -8.76
C LEU A 151 -1.34 13.94 -9.49
N MET A 152 -1.30 13.98 -10.81
CA MET A 152 -2.48 13.76 -11.64
C MET A 152 -2.65 12.27 -11.88
N LEU A 153 -3.75 11.70 -11.42
CA LEU A 153 -4.09 10.30 -11.62
C LEU A 153 -4.96 10.13 -12.85
N LYS A 154 -4.57 9.18 -13.70
CA LYS A 154 -5.43 8.55 -14.70
C LYS A 154 -5.54 7.08 -14.32
N MET A 155 -6.75 6.53 -14.30
CA MET A 155 -6.95 5.12 -14.00
C MET A 155 -6.47 4.25 -15.16
N GLU A 156 -5.58 3.31 -14.88
CA GLU A 156 -5.07 2.31 -15.82
C GLU A 156 -5.63 0.95 -15.41
N GLU A 157 -6.45 0.34 -16.28
CA GLU A 157 -7.16 -0.90 -15.96
C GLU A 157 -6.22 -2.06 -15.63
N GLU A 158 -5.13 -2.22 -16.39
CA GLU A 158 -4.15 -3.28 -16.16
C GLU A 158 -3.46 -3.14 -14.80
N ARG A 159 -3.10 -1.91 -14.41
CA ARG A 159 -2.51 -1.62 -13.10
C ARG A 159 -3.49 -1.95 -11.98
N LEU A 160 -4.74 -1.51 -12.11
CA LEU A 160 -5.79 -1.82 -11.14
C LEU A 160 -6.02 -3.32 -11.01
N TRP A 161 -6.17 -4.03 -12.13
CA TRP A 161 -6.40 -5.46 -12.15
C TRP A 161 -5.28 -6.24 -11.46
N ARG A 162 -4.01 -5.90 -11.72
CA ARG A 162 -2.87 -6.50 -11.04
C ARG A 162 -2.94 -6.33 -9.53
N LEU A 163 -3.32 -5.14 -9.05
CA LEU A 163 -3.41 -4.85 -7.62
C LEU A 163 -4.54 -5.64 -6.96
N LEU A 164 -5.70 -5.73 -7.61
CA LEU A 164 -6.87 -6.43 -7.07
C LEU A 164 -6.72 -7.95 -7.07
N LYS A 165 -5.99 -8.54 -8.04
CA LYS A 165 -5.76 -9.99 -8.09
C LYS A 165 -4.87 -10.52 -6.95
N GLN A 166 -4.07 -9.65 -6.36
CA GLN A 166 -3.12 -10.00 -5.30
C GLN A 166 -3.73 -9.95 -3.89
N HIS A 167 -5.01 -9.58 -3.78
CA HIS A 167 -5.75 -9.41 -2.52
C HIS A 167 -6.91 -10.42 -2.42
#